data_AF-A0A0N8QLZ0-F1
#
_entry.id   AF-A0A0N8QLZ0-F1
#
_cell.length_a   1.000
_cell.length_b   1.000
_cell.length_c   1.000
_cell.angle_alpha   90.00
_cell.angle_beta   90.00
_cell.angle_gamma   90.00
#
_symmetry.space_group_name_H-M   'P 1'
#
loop_
_entity.id
_entity.type
_entity.pdbx_description
1 polymer ?
#
loop_
_entity_poly.entity_id
_entity_poly.type
_entity_poly.pdbx_seq_one_letter_code
_entity_poly.pdbx_strand_id
1 'polypeptide(L)'
;MEENMNDKGQERLDEGFLARRDRALQSIQEILGLDKQAYQDWLDGMTSEERSTHDHEVGRYMELCTIMYTEHIQWSSQLLLTAPEVSSGNGQSSYIGPLGKFLQGAIKDGKPLAQHLRDAADQISKLNGARRRFLVELFDQLRPEERRDYGDLLRDCEAMLSALPNIKLWDTLERLDLCWKFRYEEINELMEHVPVFDRMAEAKWRHQRVTDKSNKAVRHILKEVIESSDSLAAKLMLASMVNRYHWEFLELERFEDIAVPSLLRLIRGLHSAGNGRVPADLHEEAFRDWMMDHLSGPTFGEEHAWRPLKSVHLNRVYAQAKWILSWERIDFVAHEATENELQNICALNLAWSYCTREKHDIRIADIKDYDLVNLREIQTGEQVPLTRIKYQQRQLNTMLRSLQHQALDPEKIRMQTESNRDLRNHRMQFIRSNFKNTTLSQWKALTTGVFKIVFPQLSGF
;
A
#
# COMPACT_ATOMS: atom_id res chain seq x y z
N MET A 1 -1.16 18.62 -30.80
CA MET A 1 -0.66 20.01 -30.67
C MET A 1 0.13 20.04 -29.40
N GLU A 2 1.45 19.91 -29.50
CA GLU A 2 2.37 20.06 -28.37
C GLU A 2 2.47 21.55 -28.06
N GLU A 3 1.86 21.98 -26.96
CA GLU A 3 2.21 23.27 -26.38
C GLU A 3 3.66 23.18 -25.90
N ASN A 4 4.54 23.98 -26.50
CA ASN A 4 5.86 24.32 -25.98
C ASN A 4 5.66 25.02 -24.62
N MET A 5 5.47 24.22 -23.57
CA MET A 5 5.40 24.70 -22.20
C MET A 5 6.85 24.97 -21.79
N ASN A 6 7.21 26.25 -21.64
CA ASN A 6 8.56 26.65 -21.23
C ASN A 6 8.90 25.99 -19.88
N ASP A 7 10.03 25.28 -19.81
CA ASP A 7 10.44 24.58 -18.59
C ASP A 7 10.95 25.59 -17.56
N LYS A 8 10.04 26.04 -16.69
CA LYS A 8 10.32 27.00 -15.62
C LYS A 8 11.44 26.56 -14.68
N GLY A 9 11.68 25.26 -14.55
CA GLY A 9 12.78 24.72 -13.76
C GLY A 9 14.11 25.00 -14.42
N GLN A 10 14.20 24.72 -15.73
CA GLN A 10 15.38 25.01 -16.53
C GLN A 10 15.64 26.52 -16.61
N GLU A 11 14.61 27.35 -16.82
CA GLU A 11 14.74 28.82 -16.79
C GLU A 11 15.38 29.31 -15.49
N ARG A 12 14.98 28.75 -14.34
CA ARG A 12 15.56 29.14 -13.04
C ARG A 12 17.01 28.73 -12.89
N LEU A 13 17.39 27.57 -13.42
CA LEU A 13 18.80 27.17 -13.44
C LEU A 13 19.62 28.12 -14.31
N ASP A 14 19.09 28.51 -15.47
CA ASP A 14 19.74 29.44 -16.40
C ASP A 14 19.87 30.85 -15.80
N GLU A 15 18.92 31.26 -14.95
CA GLU A 15 18.96 32.48 -14.14
C GLU A 15 19.92 32.39 -12.93
N GLY A 16 20.53 31.22 -12.69
CA GLY A 16 21.49 30.98 -11.62
C GLY A 16 20.86 30.66 -10.25
N PHE A 17 19.56 30.35 -10.19
CA PHE A 17 18.93 29.92 -8.95
C PHE A 17 19.30 28.48 -8.60
N LEU A 18 19.74 28.27 -7.36
CA LEU A 18 20.06 26.96 -6.82
C LEU A 18 19.35 26.73 -5.49
N ALA A 19 18.84 25.51 -5.30
CA ALA A 19 18.32 25.07 -4.01
C ALA A 19 19.41 25.20 -2.93
N ARG A 20 19.00 25.50 -1.69
CA ARG A 20 19.94 25.59 -0.57
C ARG A 20 20.57 24.23 -0.30
N ARG A 21 21.90 24.18 -0.18
CA ARG A 21 22.66 22.94 0.05
C ARG A 21 22.14 22.16 1.26
N ASP A 22 21.85 22.83 2.38
CA ASP A 22 21.32 22.17 3.58
C ASP A 22 20.00 21.43 3.35
N ARG A 23 19.12 21.98 2.49
CA ARG A 23 17.84 21.32 2.13
C ARG A 23 18.06 20.12 1.23
N ALA A 24 19.00 20.22 0.28
CA ALA A 24 19.37 19.10 -0.57
C ALA A 24 20.01 17.97 0.25
N LEU A 25 20.89 18.29 1.19
CA LEU A 25 21.48 17.32 2.13
C LEU A 25 20.43 16.68 3.03
N GLN A 26 19.50 17.46 3.57
CA GLN A 26 18.38 16.93 4.33
C GLN A 26 17.54 15.97 3.48
N SER A 27 17.23 16.33 2.24
CA SER A 27 16.50 15.47 1.29
C SER A 27 17.24 14.16 1.01
N ILE A 28 18.55 14.20 0.78
CA ILE A 28 19.39 13.01 0.60
C ILE A 28 19.32 12.11 1.85
N GLN A 29 19.50 12.69 3.03
CA GLN A 29 19.41 11.98 4.31
C GLN A 29 18.03 11.31 4.47
N GLU A 30 16.98 12.06 4.16
CA GLU A 30 15.60 11.60 4.24
C GLU A 30 15.32 10.42 3.29
N ILE A 31 15.76 10.49 2.04
CA ILE A 31 15.57 9.42 1.05
C ILE A 31 16.38 8.18 1.42
N LEU A 32 17.65 8.35 1.81
CA LEU A 32 18.53 7.23 2.15
C LEU A 32 18.23 6.64 3.55
N GLY A 33 17.43 7.32 4.35
CA GLY A 33 17.11 6.91 5.72
C GLY A 33 18.33 6.97 6.63
N LEU A 34 19.12 8.03 6.47
CA LEU A 34 20.30 8.33 7.27
C LEU A 34 19.94 9.49 8.21
N ASP A 35 20.17 9.30 9.51
CA ASP A 35 20.20 10.45 10.40
C ASP A 35 21.50 11.26 10.20
N LYS A 36 21.64 12.38 10.91
CA LYS A 36 22.81 13.26 10.76
C LYS A 36 24.13 12.55 11.07
N GLN A 37 24.14 11.67 12.07
CA GLN A 37 25.36 10.95 12.47
C GLN A 37 25.68 9.86 11.45
N ALA A 38 24.70 9.05 11.04
CA ALA A 38 24.86 8.02 10.03
C ALA A 38 25.30 8.60 8.68
N TYR A 39 24.80 9.79 8.31
CA TYR A 39 25.28 10.50 7.14
C TYR A 39 26.74 10.90 7.32
N GLN A 40 27.13 11.49 8.45
CA GLN A 40 28.52 11.86 8.71
C GLN A 40 29.46 10.64 8.68
N ASP A 41 29.08 9.52 9.32
CA ASP A 41 29.84 8.28 9.31
C ASP A 41 30.01 7.74 7.87
N TRP A 42 28.98 7.86 7.04
CA TRP A 42 29.06 7.49 5.61
C TRP A 42 30.08 8.35 4.86
N LEU A 43 30.11 9.65 5.15
CA LEU A 43 31.07 10.57 4.54
C LEU A 43 32.51 10.33 5.03
N ASP A 44 32.69 10.04 6.32
CA ASP A 44 33.99 9.78 6.93
C ASP A 44 34.58 8.44 6.45
N GLY A 45 33.73 7.52 6.00
CA GLY A 45 34.14 6.27 5.36
C GLY A 45 34.60 6.40 3.90
N MET A 46 34.42 7.57 3.26
CA MET A 46 34.84 7.80 1.88
C MET A 46 36.32 8.16 1.78
N THR A 47 36.97 7.71 0.72
CA THR A 47 38.28 8.24 0.32
C THR A 47 38.16 9.70 -0.14
N SER A 48 39.29 10.42 -0.23
CA SER A 48 39.28 11.81 -0.68
C SER A 48 38.75 11.99 -2.11
N GLU A 49 38.99 11.01 -2.98
CA GLU A 49 38.48 11.00 -4.36
C GLU A 49 36.96 10.81 -4.38
N GLU A 50 36.46 9.79 -3.69
CA GLU A 50 35.01 9.54 -3.54
C GLU A 50 34.29 10.72 -2.91
N ARG A 51 34.93 11.38 -1.94
CA ARG A 51 34.42 12.58 -1.29
C ARG A 51 34.26 13.73 -2.29
N SER A 52 35.26 13.96 -3.13
CA SER A 52 35.21 15.00 -4.16
C SER A 52 34.14 14.71 -5.21
N THR A 53 33.99 13.45 -5.62
CA THR A 53 32.94 13.03 -6.55
C THR A 53 31.55 13.22 -5.93
N HIS A 54 31.38 12.82 -4.66
CA HIS A 54 30.13 13.00 -3.92
C HIS A 54 29.73 14.46 -3.79
N ASP A 55 30.67 15.36 -3.48
CA ASP A 55 30.38 16.80 -3.41
C ASP A 55 29.91 17.38 -4.76
N HIS A 56 30.48 16.92 -5.88
CA HIS A 56 30.01 17.28 -7.20
C HIS A 56 28.60 16.72 -7.50
N GLU A 57 28.35 15.46 -7.11
CA GLU A 57 27.03 14.82 -7.24
C GLU A 57 25.95 15.51 -6.39
N VAL A 58 26.29 15.98 -5.18
CA VAL A 58 25.41 16.82 -4.36
C VAL A 58 25.08 18.14 -5.08
N GLY A 59 26.06 18.74 -5.77
CA GLY A 59 25.83 19.94 -6.59
C GLY A 59 24.80 19.70 -7.69
N ARG A 60 24.92 18.59 -8.44
CA ARG A 60 23.93 18.20 -9.46
C ARG A 60 22.56 17.92 -8.84
N TYR A 61 22.51 17.28 -7.67
CA TYR A 61 21.24 17.07 -6.98
C TYR A 61 20.58 18.38 -6.53
N MET A 62 21.35 19.42 -6.19
CA MET A 62 20.80 20.76 -5.90
C MET A 62 20.11 21.38 -7.12
N GLU A 63 20.62 21.16 -8.33
CA GLU A 63 19.98 21.62 -9.58
C GLU A 63 18.62 20.94 -9.78
N LEU A 64 18.57 19.62 -9.56
CA LEU A 64 17.32 18.86 -9.60
C LEU A 64 16.32 19.37 -8.56
N CYS A 65 16.77 19.63 -7.32
CA CYS A 65 15.91 20.22 -6.30
C CYS A 65 15.34 21.59 -6.74
N THR A 66 16.09 22.40 -7.51
CA THR A 66 15.58 23.65 -8.09
C THR A 66 14.48 23.39 -9.11
N ILE A 67 14.72 22.49 -10.08
CA ILE A 67 13.75 22.12 -11.12
C ILE A 67 12.45 21.66 -10.47
N MET A 68 12.58 20.80 -9.47
CA MET A 68 11.42 20.22 -8.86
C MET A 68 10.67 21.16 -7.92
N TYR A 69 11.35 22.14 -7.32
CA TYR A 69 10.68 23.20 -6.55
C TYR A 69 9.75 24.04 -7.42
N THR A 70 10.08 24.23 -8.70
CA THR A 70 9.20 24.91 -9.66
C THR A 70 8.06 24.03 -10.15
N GLU A 71 8.29 22.72 -10.27
CA GLU A 71 7.28 21.76 -10.72
C GLU A 71 6.22 21.48 -9.63
N HIS A 72 6.67 21.33 -8.38
CA HIS A 72 5.77 21.06 -7.25
C HIS A 72 6.29 21.73 -5.97
N ILE A 73 5.77 22.93 -5.68
CA ILE A 73 6.18 23.78 -4.54
C ILE A 73 6.15 23.02 -3.21
N GLN A 74 5.13 22.17 -3.03
CA GLN A 74 5.09 21.25 -1.90
C GLN A 74 5.93 20.01 -2.24
N TRP A 75 7.24 20.20 -2.26
CA TRP A 75 8.26 19.14 -2.24
C TRP A 75 8.18 18.44 -0.86
N SER A 76 7.07 17.75 -0.65
CA SER A 76 6.71 17.09 0.60
C SER A 76 7.34 15.70 0.65
N SER A 77 7.30 15.08 1.82
CA SER A 77 7.69 13.68 2.03
C SER A 77 7.02 12.69 1.05
N GLN A 78 5.87 13.06 0.46
CA GLN A 78 5.15 12.25 -0.53
C GLN A 78 5.87 12.11 -1.88
N LEU A 79 6.60 13.14 -2.31
CA LEU A 79 7.44 13.09 -3.52
C LEU A 79 8.81 12.51 -3.20
N LEU A 80 9.33 12.85 -2.02
CA LEU A 80 10.64 12.41 -1.55
C LEU A 80 10.70 10.93 -1.26
N LEU A 81 9.58 10.30 -0.86
CA LEU A 81 9.56 8.91 -0.39
C LEU A 81 10.58 8.76 0.73
N THR A 82 10.46 9.64 1.71
CA THR A 82 11.29 9.61 2.92
C THR A 82 11.33 8.20 3.46
N ALA A 83 12.51 7.75 3.85
CA ALA A 83 12.66 6.44 4.43
C ALA A 83 11.88 6.39 5.78
N PRO A 84 11.19 5.29 6.10
CA PRO A 84 10.44 5.16 7.34
C PRO A 84 11.28 5.35 8.60
N GLU A 85 12.60 5.17 8.52
CA GLU A 85 13.54 5.30 9.63
C GLU A 85 13.65 6.75 10.15
N VAL A 86 13.34 7.75 9.32
CA VAL A 86 13.46 9.17 9.67
C VAL A 86 12.13 9.92 9.64
N SER A 87 11.04 9.22 9.30
CA SER A 87 9.68 9.75 9.36
C SER A 87 8.83 8.84 10.25
N SER A 88 8.48 9.31 11.45
CA SER A 88 7.45 8.68 12.27
C SER A 88 6.08 9.23 11.86
N GLY A 89 5.23 8.39 11.26
CA GLY A 89 3.84 8.80 11.14
C GLY A 89 2.99 8.06 10.12
N ASN A 90 1.80 7.69 10.59
CA ASN A 90 0.61 7.37 9.79
C ASN A 90 0.00 8.63 9.12
N GLY A 91 0.68 9.77 9.18
CA GLY A 91 0.18 11.10 8.83
C GLY A 91 0.59 11.61 7.44
N GLN A 92 1.42 10.88 6.70
CA GLN A 92 1.66 11.23 5.31
C GLN A 92 0.37 10.92 4.53
N SER A 93 -0.25 11.95 3.95
CA SER A 93 -1.38 11.74 3.02
C SER A 93 -0.87 10.82 1.91
N SER A 94 -1.41 9.61 1.83
CA SER A 94 -0.90 8.62 0.90
C SER A 94 -2.01 8.34 -0.11
N TYR A 95 -2.10 9.23 -1.09
CA TYR A 95 -2.65 8.88 -2.41
C TYR A 95 -1.66 8.01 -3.22
N ILE A 96 -0.60 7.53 -2.55
CA ILE A 96 0.60 6.87 -3.08
C ILE A 96 0.34 5.37 -3.36
N GLY A 97 -0.73 4.79 -2.80
CA GLY A 97 -1.01 3.35 -2.86
C GLY A 97 -2.06 2.89 -3.90
N PRO A 98 -2.64 1.69 -3.70
CA PRO A 98 -3.67 1.08 -4.57
C PRO A 98 -4.87 1.99 -4.86
N LEU A 99 -5.08 3.00 -4.01
CA LEU A 99 -6.11 4.02 -4.12
C LEU A 99 -6.03 4.81 -5.44
N GLY A 100 -4.83 5.23 -5.85
CA GLY A 100 -4.67 6.04 -7.06
C GLY A 100 -4.85 5.21 -8.34
N LYS A 101 -4.34 3.98 -8.37
CA LYS A 101 -4.55 3.07 -9.51
C LYS A 101 -6.01 2.71 -9.63
N PHE A 102 -6.66 2.44 -8.50
CA PHE A 102 -8.09 2.20 -8.43
C PHE A 102 -8.91 3.38 -8.98
N LEU A 103 -8.57 4.62 -8.62
CA LEU A 103 -9.24 5.82 -9.14
C LEU A 103 -9.05 5.97 -10.65
N GLN A 104 -7.81 5.83 -11.13
CA GLN A 104 -7.50 5.95 -12.56
C GLN A 104 -8.21 4.86 -13.38
N GLY A 105 -8.18 3.61 -12.90
CA GLY A 105 -8.91 2.50 -13.51
C GLY A 105 -10.41 2.76 -13.56
N ALA A 106 -11.00 3.21 -12.46
CA ALA A 106 -12.42 3.54 -12.41
C ALA A 106 -12.83 4.69 -13.34
N ILE A 107 -11.99 5.72 -13.50
CA ILE A 107 -12.23 6.79 -14.49
C ILE A 107 -12.20 6.21 -15.90
N LYS A 108 -11.20 5.38 -16.21
CA LYS A 108 -11.05 4.72 -17.51
C LYS A 108 -12.25 3.82 -17.84
N ASP A 109 -12.77 3.12 -16.84
CA ASP A 109 -13.93 2.23 -16.96
C ASP A 109 -15.27 2.98 -16.96
N GLY A 110 -15.26 4.32 -16.94
CA GLY A 110 -16.47 5.14 -16.97
C GLY A 110 -17.32 5.03 -15.70
N LYS A 111 -16.73 4.62 -14.57
CA LYS A 111 -17.47 4.50 -13.30
C LYS A 111 -17.99 5.88 -12.87
N PRO A 112 -19.20 5.95 -12.29
CA PRO A 112 -19.78 7.20 -11.80
C PRO A 112 -19.03 7.66 -10.54
N LEU A 113 -17.97 8.43 -10.76
CA LEU A 113 -17.12 9.00 -9.70
C LEU A 113 -17.54 10.41 -9.33
N ALA A 114 -17.46 10.68 -8.03
CA ALA A 114 -17.62 12.01 -7.46
C ALA A 114 -16.67 13.05 -8.05
N GLN A 115 -17.09 14.32 -8.14
CA GLN A 115 -16.18 15.39 -8.56
C GLN A 115 -14.93 15.45 -7.68
N HIS A 116 -15.06 15.34 -6.36
CA HIS A 116 -13.90 15.32 -5.48
C HIS A 116 -12.98 14.11 -5.64
N LEU A 117 -13.51 12.96 -6.07
CA LEU A 117 -12.70 11.79 -6.41
C LEU A 117 -12.00 11.97 -7.75
N ARG A 118 -12.62 12.69 -8.68
CA ARG A 118 -11.96 13.14 -9.92
C ARG A 118 -10.87 14.17 -9.61
N ASP A 119 -11.15 15.15 -8.75
CA ASP A 119 -10.16 16.13 -8.29
C ASP A 119 -8.98 15.44 -7.57
N ALA A 120 -9.27 14.42 -6.74
CA ALA A 120 -8.23 13.60 -6.12
C ALA A 120 -7.43 12.80 -7.17
N ALA A 121 -8.08 12.23 -8.19
CA ALA A 121 -7.40 11.57 -9.29
C ALA A 121 -6.52 12.55 -10.10
N ASP A 122 -6.98 13.78 -10.30
CA ASP A 122 -6.21 14.84 -10.95
C ASP A 122 -5.01 15.26 -10.11
N GLN A 123 -5.16 15.36 -8.78
CA GLN A 123 -4.04 15.59 -7.86
C GLN A 123 -3.02 14.46 -7.93
N ILE A 124 -3.48 13.20 -7.97
CA ILE A 124 -2.61 12.02 -8.15
C ILE A 124 -1.89 12.09 -9.49
N SER A 125 -2.59 12.47 -10.56
CA SER A 125 -2.01 12.65 -11.89
C SER A 125 -0.91 13.72 -11.91
N LYS A 126 -1.12 14.85 -11.22
CA LYS A 126 -0.10 15.90 -11.05
C LYS A 126 1.10 15.40 -10.25
N LEU A 127 0.88 14.70 -9.15
CA LEU A 127 1.93 14.07 -8.36
C LEU A 127 2.72 13.02 -9.16
N ASN A 128 2.03 12.27 -10.03
CA ASN A 128 2.66 11.34 -10.96
C ASN A 128 3.57 12.05 -11.95
N GLY A 129 3.10 13.15 -12.55
CA GLY A 129 3.90 13.97 -13.45
C GLY A 129 5.18 14.45 -12.78
N ALA A 130 5.05 15.06 -11.59
CA ALA A 130 6.19 15.54 -10.81
C ALA A 130 7.15 14.40 -10.43
N ARG A 131 6.65 13.24 -10.00
CA ARG A 131 7.49 12.09 -9.67
C ARG A 131 8.19 11.49 -10.89
N ARG A 132 7.51 11.44 -12.04
CA ARG A 132 8.14 11.00 -13.30
C ARG A 132 9.28 11.93 -13.66
N ARG A 133 9.05 13.26 -13.61
CA ARG A 133 10.10 14.26 -13.83
C ARG A 133 11.28 14.06 -12.88
N PHE A 134 11.03 13.87 -11.59
CA PHE A 134 12.07 13.55 -10.60
C PHE A 134 12.93 12.34 -10.98
N LEU A 135 12.30 11.23 -11.41
CA LEU A 135 13.02 10.02 -11.82
C LEU A 135 13.82 10.23 -13.11
N VAL A 136 13.28 10.98 -14.07
CA VAL A 136 13.98 11.34 -15.32
C VAL A 136 15.19 12.23 -15.02
N GLU A 137 15.05 13.24 -14.18
CA GLU A 137 16.17 14.10 -13.77
C GLU A 137 17.26 13.31 -13.04
N LEU A 138 16.89 12.40 -12.13
CA LEU A 138 17.87 11.52 -11.50
C LEU A 138 18.57 10.61 -12.53
N PHE A 139 17.82 10.06 -13.48
CA PHE A 139 18.39 9.24 -14.55
C PHE A 139 19.40 10.03 -15.41
N ASP A 140 19.11 11.30 -15.67
CA ASP A 140 19.98 12.21 -16.43
C ASP A 140 21.25 12.59 -15.66
N GLN A 141 21.25 12.43 -14.34
CA GLN A 141 22.43 12.63 -13.48
C GLN A 141 23.29 11.37 -13.26
N LEU A 142 22.86 10.20 -13.73
CA LEU A 142 23.68 8.98 -13.69
C LEU A 142 25.02 9.18 -14.39
N ARG A 143 26.06 8.47 -13.91
CA ARG A 143 27.35 8.48 -14.60
C ARG A 143 27.24 7.77 -15.95
N PRO A 144 28.07 8.10 -16.96
CA PRO A 144 27.98 7.53 -18.30
C PRO A 144 28.04 5.99 -18.34
N GLU A 145 28.87 5.39 -17.50
CA GLU A 145 29.00 3.94 -17.33
C GLU A 145 27.75 3.32 -16.71
N GLU A 146 27.15 3.97 -15.69
CA GLU A 146 25.93 3.48 -15.06
C GLU A 146 24.75 3.48 -16.04
N ARG A 147 24.61 4.57 -16.81
CA ARG A 147 23.58 4.68 -17.84
C ARG A 147 23.75 3.62 -18.93
N ARG A 148 25.00 3.32 -19.31
CA ARG A 148 25.30 2.29 -20.31
C ARG A 148 24.98 0.88 -19.81
N ASP A 149 25.37 0.57 -18.57
CA ASP A 149 25.35 -0.80 -18.06
C ASP A 149 24.03 -1.18 -17.36
N TYR A 150 23.30 -0.18 -16.84
CA TYR A 150 22.08 -0.35 -16.05
C TYR A 150 20.91 0.51 -16.53
N GLY A 151 21.09 1.38 -17.53
CA GLY A 151 20.06 2.32 -17.96
C GLY A 151 18.71 1.66 -18.26
N ASP A 152 18.71 0.50 -18.90
CA ASP A 152 17.46 -0.22 -19.21
C ASP A 152 16.70 -0.73 -17.98
N LEU A 153 17.35 -0.84 -16.83
CA LEU A 153 16.74 -1.21 -15.55
C LEU A 153 16.31 0.02 -14.73
N LEU A 154 16.97 1.16 -14.97
CA LEU A 154 16.76 2.42 -14.23
C LEU A 154 15.80 3.39 -14.90
N ARG A 155 15.46 3.18 -16.18
CA ARG A 155 14.44 3.99 -16.87
C ARG A 155 13.12 3.98 -16.10
N ASP A 156 12.44 5.11 -16.14
CA ASP A 156 11.12 5.24 -15.56
C ASP A 156 10.11 4.32 -16.28
N CYS A 157 9.11 3.88 -15.54
CA CYS A 157 8.03 3.02 -15.98
C CYS A 157 6.78 3.25 -15.11
N GLU A 158 5.64 2.76 -15.57
CA GLU A 158 4.44 2.64 -14.73
C GLU A 158 4.45 1.28 -14.03
N ALA A 159 4.21 1.27 -12.73
CA ALA A 159 4.18 0.02 -11.98
C ALA A 159 2.86 -0.73 -12.22
N MET A 160 2.96 -2.06 -12.39
CA MET A 160 1.90 -3.07 -12.35
C MET A 160 0.62 -2.61 -11.66
N LEU A 161 0.74 -2.38 -10.36
CA LEU A 161 -0.38 -2.32 -9.40
C LEU A 161 -0.48 -0.99 -8.65
N SER A 162 0.24 0.03 -9.06
CA SER A 162 0.28 1.29 -8.33
C SER A 162 0.17 2.51 -9.25
N ALA A 163 -0.37 3.59 -8.70
CA ALA A 163 -0.68 4.80 -9.46
C ALA A 163 0.59 5.55 -9.87
N LEU A 164 1.70 5.33 -9.15
CA LEU A 164 2.89 6.17 -9.28
C LEU A 164 3.88 5.62 -10.33
N PRO A 165 4.65 6.48 -11.00
CA PRO A 165 5.80 6.02 -11.80
C PRO A 165 6.91 5.47 -10.92
N ASN A 166 7.59 4.42 -11.39
CA ASN A 166 8.79 3.85 -10.79
C ASN A 166 9.91 3.69 -11.80
N ILE A 167 11.00 3.02 -11.41
CA ILE A 167 12.01 2.50 -12.32
C ILE A 167 11.73 1.03 -12.65
N LYS A 168 12.20 0.54 -13.79
CA LYS A 168 11.96 -0.85 -14.26
C LYS A 168 12.46 -1.95 -13.30
N LEU A 169 13.42 -1.65 -12.41
CA LEU A 169 13.80 -2.57 -11.33
C LEU A 169 12.64 -2.94 -10.39
N TRP A 170 11.55 -2.18 -10.39
CA TRP A 170 10.35 -2.51 -9.64
C TRP A 170 9.82 -3.92 -9.96
N ASP A 171 9.85 -4.32 -11.23
CA ASP A 171 9.42 -5.66 -11.65
C ASP A 171 10.26 -6.75 -10.97
N THR A 172 11.54 -6.47 -10.71
CA THR A 172 12.41 -7.41 -10.00
C THR A 172 12.03 -7.51 -8.53
N LEU A 173 11.72 -6.37 -7.90
CA LEU A 173 11.21 -6.34 -6.53
C LEU A 173 9.88 -7.11 -6.41
N GLU A 174 8.93 -6.88 -7.32
CA GLU A 174 7.66 -7.62 -7.36
C GLU A 174 7.88 -9.14 -7.53
N ARG A 175 8.78 -9.56 -8.43
CA ARG A 175 9.13 -10.97 -8.59
C ARG A 175 9.73 -11.58 -7.33
N LEU A 176 10.60 -10.85 -6.64
CA LEU A 176 11.20 -11.31 -5.38
C LEU A 176 10.17 -11.41 -4.25
N ASP A 177 9.20 -10.49 -4.20
CA ASP A 177 8.06 -10.58 -3.30
C ASP A 177 7.14 -11.77 -3.64
N LEU A 178 6.92 -12.05 -4.93
CA LEU A 178 6.18 -13.25 -5.36
C LEU A 178 6.89 -14.54 -4.93
N CYS A 179 8.23 -14.62 -5.03
CA CYS A 179 8.99 -15.75 -4.49
C CYS A 179 8.72 -15.96 -2.99
N TRP A 180 8.67 -14.86 -2.23
CA TRP A 180 8.38 -14.93 -0.81
C TRP A 180 6.96 -15.48 -0.57
N LYS A 181 5.97 -15.02 -1.34
CA LYS A 181 4.56 -15.49 -1.28
C LYS A 181 4.44 -16.98 -1.63
N PHE A 182 5.04 -17.43 -2.73
CA PHE A 182 5.00 -18.84 -3.12
C PHE A 182 5.63 -19.74 -2.05
N ARG A 183 6.75 -19.32 -1.45
CA ARG A 183 7.32 -20.06 -0.30
C ARG A 183 6.39 -20.11 0.90
N TYR A 184 5.65 -19.03 1.16
CA TYR A 184 4.68 -19.01 2.24
C TYR A 184 3.54 -19.99 1.96
N GLU A 185 3.06 -20.06 0.73
CA GLU A 185 2.04 -21.03 0.28
C GLU A 185 2.54 -22.47 0.36
N GLU A 186 3.72 -22.79 -0.17
CA GLU A 186 4.35 -24.12 -0.06
C GLU A 186 4.46 -24.58 1.40
N ILE A 187 4.88 -23.69 2.30
CA ILE A 187 4.97 -24.03 3.72
C ILE A 187 3.57 -24.21 4.34
N ASN A 188 2.56 -23.44 3.92
CA ASN A 188 1.19 -23.65 4.38
C ASN A 188 0.67 -25.04 3.98
N GLU A 189 0.88 -25.45 2.73
CA GLU A 189 0.46 -26.77 2.22
C GLU A 189 1.14 -27.91 2.98
N LEU A 190 2.46 -27.81 3.20
CA LEU A 190 3.20 -28.79 4.00
C LEU A 190 2.71 -28.91 5.44
N MET A 191 2.04 -27.87 5.95
CA MET A 191 1.53 -27.80 7.32
C MET A 191 0.06 -28.16 7.43
N GLU A 192 -0.67 -28.33 6.33
CA GLU A 192 -2.12 -28.57 6.33
C GLU A 192 -2.52 -29.83 7.12
N HIS A 193 -1.64 -30.83 7.17
CA HIS A 193 -1.87 -32.09 7.87
C HIS A 193 -1.17 -32.18 9.23
N VAL A 194 -0.48 -31.13 9.67
CA VAL A 194 0.23 -31.12 10.95
C VAL A 194 -0.72 -30.62 12.04
N PRO A 195 -0.92 -31.37 13.15
CA PRO A 195 -1.76 -30.92 14.25
C PRO A 195 -1.24 -29.60 14.84
N VAL A 196 -2.09 -28.58 14.82
CA VAL A 196 -1.77 -27.25 15.33
C VAL A 196 -2.10 -27.18 16.83
N PHE A 197 -1.07 -27.22 17.66
CA PHE A 197 -1.22 -27.07 19.12
C PHE A 197 -1.29 -25.60 19.56
N ASP A 198 -0.53 -24.72 18.89
CA ASP A 198 -0.54 -23.27 19.12
C ASP A 198 -0.48 -22.55 17.75
N ARG A 199 -1.64 -22.01 17.33
CA ARG A 199 -1.79 -21.33 16.04
C ARG A 199 -0.92 -20.08 15.93
N MET A 200 -0.70 -19.37 17.04
CA MET A 200 0.07 -18.12 17.02
C MET A 200 1.56 -18.39 16.94
N ALA A 201 2.06 -19.34 17.75
CA ALA A 201 3.46 -19.75 17.70
C ALA A 201 3.81 -20.34 16.32
N GLU A 202 2.90 -21.14 15.78
CA GLU A 202 3.05 -21.71 14.45
C GLU A 202 3.10 -20.65 13.35
N ALA A 203 2.18 -19.67 13.35
CA ALA A 203 2.18 -18.58 12.39
C ALA A 203 3.49 -17.77 12.42
N LYS A 204 3.96 -17.41 13.62
CA LYS A 204 5.25 -16.70 13.80
C LYS A 204 6.44 -17.52 13.28
N TRP A 205 6.50 -18.79 13.66
CA TRP A 205 7.55 -19.69 13.18
C TRP A 205 7.53 -19.79 11.65
N ARG A 206 6.34 -19.87 11.05
CA ARG A 206 6.16 -19.92 9.61
C ARG A 206 6.70 -18.66 8.92
N HIS A 207 6.30 -17.48 9.38
CA HIS A 207 6.75 -16.20 8.81
C HIS A 207 8.29 -16.06 8.88
N GLN A 208 8.87 -16.39 10.03
CA GLN A 208 10.32 -16.39 10.22
C GLN A 208 11.01 -17.39 9.28
N ARG A 209 10.50 -18.63 9.18
CA ARG A 209 11.06 -19.68 8.33
C ARG A 209 11.05 -19.31 6.85
N VAL A 210 9.95 -18.74 6.35
CA VAL A 210 9.86 -18.22 4.97
C VAL A 210 10.90 -17.13 4.75
N THR A 211 10.99 -16.19 5.69
CA THR A 211 11.93 -15.06 5.63
C THR A 211 13.38 -15.54 5.58
N ASP A 212 13.77 -16.47 6.44
CA ASP A 212 15.13 -17.02 6.47
C ASP A 212 15.49 -17.79 5.20
N LYS A 213 14.57 -18.61 4.68
CA LYS A 213 14.76 -19.30 3.40
C LYS A 213 14.91 -18.29 2.26
N SER A 214 14.13 -17.22 2.27
CA SER A 214 14.20 -16.15 1.27
C SER A 214 15.49 -15.35 1.33
N ASN A 215 15.94 -14.99 2.52
CA ASN A 215 17.26 -14.39 2.76
C ASN A 215 18.38 -15.27 2.21
N LYS A 216 18.33 -16.58 2.49
CA LYS A 216 19.35 -17.52 2.02
C LYS A 216 19.40 -17.59 0.49
N ALA A 217 18.25 -17.57 -0.17
CA ALA A 217 18.17 -17.60 -1.63
C ALA A 217 18.73 -16.31 -2.26
N VAL A 218 18.42 -15.15 -1.71
CA VAL A 218 18.98 -13.87 -2.16
C VAL A 218 20.49 -13.86 -1.97
N ARG A 219 21.00 -14.22 -0.79
CA ARG A 219 22.45 -14.31 -0.53
C ARG A 219 23.16 -15.27 -1.48
N HIS A 220 22.51 -16.35 -1.89
CA HIS A 220 23.08 -17.28 -2.86
C HIS A 220 23.27 -16.64 -4.24
N ILE A 221 22.32 -15.83 -4.71
CA ILE A 221 22.46 -15.05 -5.96
C ILE A 221 23.60 -14.03 -5.82
N LEU A 222 23.67 -13.35 -4.68
CA LEU A 222 24.61 -12.24 -4.47
C LEU A 222 26.03 -12.68 -4.12
N LYS A 223 26.27 -13.96 -3.79
CA LYS A 223 27.52 -14.48 -3.23
C LYS A 223 28.77 -14.10 -4.03
N GLU A 224 28.67 -14.06 -5.35
CA GLU A 224 29.80 -13.85 -6.26
C GLU A 224 29.71 -12.50 -6.99
N VAL A 225 28.81 -11.62 -6.57
CA VAL A 225 28.63 -10.30 -7.18
C VAL A 225 29.67 -9.35 -6.65
N ILE A 226 30.46 -8.77 -7.55
CA ILE A 226 31.37 -7.66 -7.22
C ILE A 226 30.52 -6.39 -7.13
N GLU A 227 30.54 -5.74 -5.97
CA GLU A 227 29.77 -4.52 -5.72
C GLU A 227 30.26 -3.34 -6.55
N SER A 228 29.32 -2.60 -7.13
CA SER A 228 29.61 -1.39 -7.91
C SER A 228 29.67 -0.16 -7.00
N SER A 229 30.55 0.79 -7.32
CA SER A 229 30.58 2.10 -6.66
C SER A 229 29.55 3.02 -7.31
N ASP A 230 28.32 2.93 -6.82
CA ASP A 230 27.19 3.67 -7.38
C ASP A 230 27.23 5.17 -7.03
N SER A 231 26.83 6.00 -7.99
CA SER A 231 26.60 7.43 -7.83
C SER A 231 25.47 7.72 -6.86
N LEU A 232 25.45 8.95 -6.32
CA LEU A 232 24.35 9.45 -5.51
C LEU A 232 23.00 9.33 -6.24
N ALA A 233 22.96 9.64 -7.54
CA ALA A 233 21.74 9.55 -8.34
C ALA A 233 21.19 8.11 -8.37
N ALA A 234 22.05 7.13 -8.64
CA ALA A 234 21.68 5.72 -8.61
C ALA A 234 21.17 5.29 -7.22
N LYS A 235 21.88 5.66 -6.15
CA LYS A 235 21.48 5.35 -4.77
C LYS A 235 20.11 5.93 -4.42
N LEU A 236 19.85 7.18 -4.83
CA LEU A 236 18.56 7.83 -4.61
C LEU A 236 17.44 7.15 -5.41
N MET A 237 17.65 6.79 -6.67
CA MET A 237 16.66 6.06 -7.48
C MET A 237 16.27 4.72 -6.84
N LEU A 238 17.27 3.94 -6.41
CA LEU A 238 17.06 2.65 -5.75
C LEU A 238 16.34 2.82 -4.41
N ALA A 239 16.76 3.78 -3.59
CA ALA A 239 16.13 4.06 -2.30
C ALA A 239 14.68 4.54 -2.46
N SER A 240 14.41 5.44 -3.41
CA SER A 240 13.06 5.89 -3.74
C SER A 240 12.15 4.73 -4.17
N MET A 241 12.65 3.79 -4.95
CA MET A 241 11.91 2.57 -5.32
C MET A 241 11.54 1.74 -4.08
N VAL A 242 12.51 1.43 -3.22
CA VAL A 242 12.30 0.61 -2.00
C VAL A 242 11.43 1.33 -0.96
N ASN A 243 11.56 2.65 -0.82
CA ASN A 243 10.75 3.47 0.07
C ASN A 243 9.30 3.52 -0.38
N ARG A 244 9.04 3.67 -1.68
CA ARG A 244 7.68 3.56 -2.21
C ARG A 244 7.04 2.22 -1.83
N TYR A 245 7.74 1.10 -2.05
CA TYR A 245 7.21 -0.22 -1.72
C TYR A 245 6.79 -0.29 -0.25
N HIS A 246 7.61 0.26 0.65
CA HIS A 246 7.28 0.32 2.07
C HIS A 246 6.03 1.14 2.37
N TRP A 247 5.91 2.33 1.79
CA TRP A 247 4.75 3.20 2.00
C TRP A 247 3.45 2.57 1.50
N GLU A 248 3.49 1.83 0.40
CA GLU A 248 2.34 1.07 -0.10
C GLU A 248 1.87 0.01 0.91
N PHE A 249 2.80 -0.65 1.63
CA PHE A 249 2.46 -1.60 2.69
C PHE A 249 1.89 -0.94 3.94
N LEU A 250 2.45 0.18 4.37
CA LEU A 250 1.93 0.92 5.53
C LEU A 250 0.50 1.42 5.30
N GLU A 251 0.16 1.81 4.08
CA GLU A 251 -1.21 2.21 3.75
C GLU A 251 -2.20 1.05 3.90
N LEU A 252 -1.80 -0.18 3.53
CA LEU A 252 -2.61 -1.38 3.75
C LEU A 252 -2.79 -1.70 5.24
N GLU A 253 -1.73 -1.57 6.04
CA GLU A 253 -1.79 -1.77 7.48
C GLU A 253 -2.74 -0.77 8.15
N ARG A 254 -2.64 0.50 7.76
CA ARG A 254 -3.50 1.56 8.30
C ARG A 254 -4.98 1.29 8.03
N PHE A 255 -5.35 0.78 6.85
CA PHE A 255 -6.75 0.39 6.59
C PHE A 255 -7.21 -0.74 7.51
N GLU A 256 -6.34 -1.70 7.82
CA GLU A 256 -6.64 -2.77 8.77
C GLU A 256 -6.83 -2.25 10.19
N ASP A 257 -5.97 -1.33 10.64
CA ASP A 257 -6.04 -0.71 11.97
C ASP A 257 -7.35 0.06 12.21
N ILE A 258 -7.95 0.59 11.15
CA ILE A 258 -9.25 1.27 11.23
C ILE A 258 -10.40 0.24 11.13
N ALA A 259 -10.31 -0.73 10.23
CA ALA A 259 -11.38 -1.68 9.93
C ALA A 259 -11.63 -2.74 11.00
N VAL A 260 -10.56 -3.28 11.59
CA VAL A 260 -10.64 -4.43 12.51
C VAL A 260 -11.28 -4.09 13.85
N PRO A 261 -10.95 -2.96 14.52
CA PRO A 261 -11.60 -2.62 15.79
C PRO A 261 -13.12 -2.47 15.67
N SER A 262 -13.59 -1.86 14.57
CA SER A 262 -15.02 -1.77 14.24
C SER A 262 -15.66 -3.15 14.08
N LEU A 263 -15.03 -4.02 13.28
CA LEU A 263 -15.52 -5.38 13.03
C LEU A 263 -15.59 -6.20 14.33
N LEU A 264 -14.59 -6.06 15.21
CA LEU A 264 -14.59 -6.75 16.51
C LEU A 264 -15.76 -6.32 17.40
N ARG A 265 -16.15 -5.05 17.37
CA ARG A 265 -17.34 -4.57 18.11
C ARG A 265 -18.64 -5.17 17.54
N LEU A 266 -18.77 -5.21 16.21
CA LEU A 266 -19.90 -5.88 15.55
C LEU A 266 -20.02 -7.34 15.97
N ILE A 267 -18.93 -8.11 15.84
CA ILE A 267 -18.94 -9.55 16.15
C ILE A 267 -19.23 -9.81 17.62
N ARG A 268 -18.62 -9.04 18.54
CA ARG A 268 -18.93 -9.16 19.98
C ARG A 268 -20.38 -8.85 20.28
N GLY A 269 -20.94 -7.80 19.68
CA GLY A 269 -22.34 -7.46 19.88
C GLY A 269 -23.29 -8.53 19.34
N LEU A 270 -23.03 -9.10 18.16
CA LEU A 270 -23.82 -10.20 17.61
C LEU A 270 -23.76 -11.45 18.49
N HIS A 271 -22.57 -11.79 18.99
CA HIS A 271 -22.36 -12.90 19.92
C HIS A 271 -23.10 -12.68 21.25
N SER A 272 -23.03 -11.48 21.83
CA SER A 272 -23.78 -11.11 23.04
C SER A 272 -25.30 -11.12 22.81
N ALA A 273 -25.76 -10.88 21.59
CA ALA A 273 -27.17 -11.01 21.20
C ALA A 273 -27.61 -12.48 21.00
N GLY A 274 -26.72 -13.45 21.22
CA GLY A 274 -27.03 -14.88 21.14
C GLY A 274 -26.79 -15.51 19.76
N ASN A 275 -26.16 -14.80 18.83
CA ASN A 275 -25.84 -15.38 17.52
C ASN A 275 -24.62 -16.30 17.59
N GLY A 276 -24.73 -17.49 17.00
CA GLY A 276 -23.60 -18.40 16.83
C GLY A 276 -22.77 -18.15 15.57
N ARG A 277 -23.33 -17.49 14.55
CA ARG A 277 -22.68 -17.19 13.25
C ARG A 277 -23.37 -16.02 12.56
N VAL A 278 -22.73 -15.43 11.54
CA VAL A 278 -23.43 -14.57 10.56
C VAL A 278 -24.14 -15.47 9.54
N PRO A 279 -25.48 -15.42 9.40
CA PRO A 279 -26.21 -16.31 8.50
C PRO A 279 -26.19 -15.82 7.04
N ALA A 280 -24.99 -15.60 6.49
CA ALA A 280 -24.78 -14.99 5.18
C ALA A 280 -25.36 -15.83 4.01
N ASP A 281 -25.56 -17.12 4.24
CA ASP A 281 -26.14 -18.12 3.33
C ASP A 281 -27.66 -17.92 3.10
N LEU A 282 -28.33 -17.14 3.93
CA LEU A 282 -29.75 -16.85 3.76
C LEU A 282 -30.03 -16.12 2.43
N HIS A 283 -31.21 -16.37 1.88
CA HIS A 283 -31.74 -15.53 0.80
C HIS A 283 -31.88 -14.07 1.27
N GLU A 284 -31.71 -13.13 0.33
CA GLU A 284 -31.62 -11.69 0.62
C GLU A 284 -32.75 -11.17 1.54
N GLU A 285 -34.00 -11.60 1.31
CA GLU A 285 -35.16 -11.21 2.13
C GLU A 285 -35.06 -11.73 3.57
N ALA A 286 -34.73 -13.01 3.76
CA ALA A 286 -34.55 -13.58 5.10
C ALA A 286 -33.37 -12.94 5.84
N PHE A 287 -32.29 -12.59 5.13
CA PHE A 287 -31.16 -11.88 5.73
C PHE A 287 -31.51 -10.44 6.10
N ARG A 288 -32.35 -9.76 5.30
CA ARG A 288 -32.88 -8.43 5.62
C ARG A 288 -33.66 -8.44 6.93
N ASP A 289 -34.54 -9.42 7.09
CA ASP A 289 -35.33 -9.58 8.31
C ASP A 289 -34.43 -9.87 9.52
N TRP A 290 -33.50 -10.82 9.38
CA TRP A 290 -32.52 -11.12 10.43
C TRP A 290 -31.71 -9.87 10.82
N MET A 291 -31.25 -9.08 9.86
CA MET A 291 -30.49 -7.85 10.13
C MET A 291 -31.35 -6.79 10.83
N MET A 292 -32.64 -6.68 10.48
CA MET A 292 -33.57 -5.78 11.16
C MET A 292 -33.82 -6.20 12.60
N ASP A 293 -33.99 -7.49 12.87
CA ASP A 293 -34.22 -8.00 14.22
C ASP A 293 -33.07 -7.64 15.17
N HIS A 294 -31.84 -7.58 14.66
CA HIS A 294 -30.66 -7.28 15.45
C HIS A 294 -30.31 -5.79 15.52
N LEU A 295 -30.47 -5.05 14.42
CA LEU A 295 -29.95 -3.68 14.33
C LEU A 295 -31.01 -2.58 14.49
N SER A 296 -32.30 -2.93 14.57
CA SER A 296 -33.40 -1.95 14.72
C SER A 296 -33.71 -1.56 16.17
N GLY A 297 -33.09 -2.22 17.14
CA GLY A 297 -33.24 -1.91 18.56
C GLY A 297 -32.67 -0.53 18.94
N PRO A 298 -33.07 0.02 20.11
CA PRO A 298 -32.59 1.31 20.61
C PRO A 298 -31.11 1.29 21.03
N THR A 299 -30.53 0.11 21.24
CA THR A 299 -29.13 -0.12 21.60
C THR A 299 -28.66 -1.45 20.99
N PHE A 300 -27.35 -1.64 20.90
CA PHE A 300 -26.73 -2.89 20.50
C PHE A 300 -25.40 -3.09 21.24
N GLY A 301 -25.31 -4.14 22.06
CA GLY A 301 -24.13 -4.37 22.90
C GLY A 301 -23.77 -3.16 23.75
N GLU A 302 -22.50 -2.74 23.68
CA GLU A 302 -21.93 -1.63 24.44
C GLU A 302 -21.86 -0.31 23.64
N GLU A 303 -22.50 -0.23 22.47
CA GLU A 303 -22.39 0.94 21.58
C GLU A 303 -23.11 2.18 22.13
N HIS A 304 -22.35 3.24 22.43
CA HIS A 304 -22.87 4.49 23.00
C HIS A 304 -23.45 5.47 21.96
N ALA A 305 -23.00 5.41 20.70
CA ALA A 305 -23.43 6.30 19.63
C ALA A 305 -24.46 5.63 18.69
N TRP A 306 -25.28 4.74 19.23
CA TRP A 306 -26.14 3.86 18.46
C TRP A 306 -27.28 4.60 17.73
N ARG A 307 -27.48 4.23 16.47
CA ARG A 307 -28.60 4.64 15.64
C ARG A 307 -29.35 3.40 15.17
N PRO A 308 -30.63 3.24 15.56
CA PRO A 308 -31.45 2.12 15.10
C PRO A 308 -31.56 2.07 13.57
N LEU A 309 -31.34 0.89 12.99
CA LEU A 309 -31.61 0.62 11.58
C LEU A 309 -33.11 0.71 11.32
N LYS A 310 -33.49 1.34 10.20
CA LYS A 310 -34.89 1.45 9.77
C LYS A 310 -35.08 0.68 8.49
N SER A 311 -36.24 0.04 8.33
CA SER A 311 -36.59 -0.76 7.14
C SER A 311 -36.44 0.03 5.84
N VAL A 312 -36.79 1.32 5.86
CA VAL A 312 -36.63 2.25 4.73
C VAL A 312 -35.18 2.37 4.21
N HIS A 313 -34.19 1.98 5.02
CA HIS A 313 -32.78 2.05 4.64
C HIS A 313 -32.24 0.77 3.99
N LEU A 314 -32.93 -0.37 4.11
CA LEU A 314 -32.42 -1.67 3.64
C LEU A 314 -32.13 -1.69 2.13
N ASN A 315 -33.04 -1.14 1.32
CA ASN A 315 -32.81 -1.08 -0.14
C ASN A 315 -31.55 -0.30 -0.49
N ARG A 316 -31.24 0.75 0.28
CA ARG A 316 -30.03 1.56 0.08
C ARG A 316 -28.78 0.82 0.53
N VAL A 317 -28.85 0.11 1.65
CA VAL A 317 -27.75 -0.76 2.12
C VAL A 317 -27.37 -1.77 1.04
N TYR A 318 -28.36 -2.46 0.47
CA TYR A 318 -28.10 -3.47 -0.55
C TYR A 318 -27.67 -2.91 -1.90
N ALA A 319 -28.22 -1.76 -2.32
CA ALA A 319 -27.72 -1.07 -3.51
C ALA A 319 -26.25 -0.66 -3.34
N GLN A 320 -25.87 -0.16 -2.16
CA GLN A 320 -24.48 0.15 -1.82
C GLN A 320 -23.59 -1.09 -1.77
N ALA A 321 -24.07 -2.20 -1.21
CA ALA A 321 -23.32 -3.46 -1.15
C ALA A 321 -23.00 -3.97 -2.57
N LYS A 322 -24.02 -4.06 -3.44
CA LYS A 322 -23.86 -4.44 -4.86
C LYS A 322 -22.88 -3.50 -5.57
N TRP A 323 -23.01 -2.19 -5.33
CA TRP A 323 -22.10 -1.21 -5.89
C TRP A 323 -20.67 -1.47 -5.42
N ILE A 324 -20.38 -1.57 -4.11
CA ILE A 324 -19.04 -1.85 -3.56
C ILE A 324 -18.44 -3.14 -4.13
N LEU A 325 -19.23 -4.21 -4.26
CA LEU A 325 -18.78 -5.47 -4.84
C LEU A 325 -18.49 -5.38 -6.34
N SER A 326 -19.07 -4.41 -7.05
CA SER A 326 -18.79 -4.14 -8.47
C SER A 326 -17.49 -3.36 -8.74
N TRP A 327 -16.82 -2.86 -7.69
CA TRP A 327 -15.58 -2.09 -7.78
C TRP A 327 -14.36 -2.98 -7.69
N GLU A 328 -13.88 -3.41 -8.86
CA GLU A 328 -12.83 -4.42 -9.04
C GLU A 328 -13.13 -5.71 -8.27
N ARG A 329 -12.79 -6.85 -8.86
CA ARG A 329 -12.68 -8.07 -8.09
C ARG A 329 -11.57 -7.80 -7.07
N ILE A 330 -11.94 -7.55 -5.81
CA ILE A 330 -11.07 -7.69 -4.64
C ILE A 330 -10.08 -8.79 -4.97
N ASP A 331 -8.76 -8.59 -4.80
CA ASP A 331 -7.76 -9.66 -4.89
C ASP A 331 -8.35 -10.91 -4.24
N PHE A 332 -8.93 -11.81 -5.05
CA PHE A 332 -9.89 -12.74 -4.49
C PHE A 332 -9.06 -13.69 -3.68
N VAL A 333 -9.31 -13.66 -2.38
CA VAL A 333 -9.20 -14.85 -1.56
C VAL A 333 -9.99 -15.89 -2.33
N ALA A 334 -9.33 -16.93 -2.85
CA ALA A 334 -10.05 -18.12 -3.27
C ALA A 334 -10.84 -18.57 -2.05
N HIS A 335 -12.14 -18.27 -2.06
CA HIS A 335 -13.07 -18.56 -0.98
C HIS A 335 -14.33 -19.08 -1.63
N GLU A 336 -14.88 -20.17 -1.10
CA GLU A 336 -16.06 -20.85 -1.66
C GLU A 336 -17.38 -20.06 -1.51
N ALA A 337 -17.30 -18.79 -1.08
CA ALA A 337 -18.48 -17.98 -0.83
C ALA A 337 -19.12 -17.51 -2.15
N THR A 338 -20.43 -17.67 -2.23
CA THR A 338 -21.26 -17.22 -3.34
C THR A 338 -21.39 -15.70 -3.37
N GLU A 339 -21.76 -15.14 -4.53
CA GLU A 339 -22.01 -13.70 -4.68
C GLU A 339 -23.09 -13.18 -3.71
N ASN A 340 -24.11 -13.99 -3.42
CA ASN A 340 -25.16 -13.66 -2.46
C ASN A 340 -24.61 -13.55 -1.03
N GLU A 341 -23.75 -14.48 -0.60
CA GLU A 341 -23.11 -14.44 0.72
C GLU A 341 -22.22 -13.21 0.87
N LEU A 342 -21.44 -12.89 -0.17
CA LEU A 342 -20.60 -11.69 -0.19
C LEU A 342 -21.44 -10.42 -0.06
N GLN A 343 -22.58 -10.37 -0.76
CA GLN A 343 -23.52 -9.25 -0.70
C GLN A 343 -24.14 -9.08 0.69
N ASN A 344 -24.60 -10.17 1.32
CA ASN A 344 -25.17 -10.14 2.67
C ASN A 344 -24.16 -9.67 3.72
N ILE A 345 -22.92 -10.16 3.64
CA ILE A 345 -21.85 -9.73 4.56
C ILE A 345 -21.52 -8.24 4.33
N CYS A 346 -21.42 -7.80 3.08
CA CYS A 346 -21.16 -6.40 2.77
C CYS A 346 -22.31 -5.49 3.25
N ALA A 347 -23.57 -5.93 3.09
CA ALA A 347 -24.74 -5.24 3.60
C ALA A 347 -24.71 -5.10 5.13
N LEU A 348 -24.33 -6.15 5.85
CA LEU A 348 -24.18 -6.13 7.31
C LEU A 348 -23.13 -5.08 7.75
N ASN A 349 -21.95 -5.04 7.12
CA ASN A 349 -20.92 -4.07 7.46
C ASN A 349 -21.38 -2.62 7.19
N LEU A 350 -22.13 -2.39 6.11
CA LEU A 350 -22.71 -1.09 5.78
C LEU A 350 -23.78 -0.64 6.78
N ALA A 351 -24.68 -1.56 7.17
CA ALA A 351 -25.69 -1.30 8.19
C ALA A 351 -25.02 -1.00 9.55
N TRP A 352 -24.00 -1.78 9.90
CA TRP A 352 -23.19 -1.54 11.09
C TRP A 352 -22.58 -0.13 11.11
N SER A 353 -21.89 0.28 10.05
CA SER A 353 -21.31 1.63 9.98
C SER A 353 -22.35 2.75 10.06
N TYR A 354 -23.57 2.53 9.55
CA TYR A 354 -24.69 3.47 9.75
C TYR A 354 -25.12 3.53 11.22
N CYS A 355 -25.28 2.39 11.86
CA CYS A 355 -25.76 2.27 13.23
C CYS A 355 -24.76 2.85 14.24
N THR A 356 -23.46 2.67 14.03
CA THR A 356 -22.41 3.19 14.92
C THR A 356 -21.96 4.60 14.59
N ARG A 357 -22.47 5.17 13.50
CA ARG A 357 -22.08 6.50 12.99
C ARG A 357 -20.57 6.60 12.73
N GLU A 358 -19.98 5.53 12.22
CA GLU A 358 -18.55 5.42 12.01
C GLU A 358 -18.00 6.54 11.12
N LYS A 359 -17.00 7.25 11.63
CA LYS A 359 -16.15 8.14 10.83
C LYS A 359 -15.05 7.30 10.22
N HIS A 360 -14.97 7.28 8.90
CA HIS A 360 -13.89 6.63 8.16
C HIS A 360 -12.78 7.67 7.90
N ASP A 361 -11.52 7.23 7.80
CA ASP A 361 -10.29 8.02 7.59
C ASP A 361 -10.44 9.56 7.42
N ILE A 362 -10.13 10.30 8.49
CA ILE A 362 -10.24 11.76 8.64
C ILE A 362 -9.32 12.59 7.72
N ARG A 363 -8.43 11.96 6.95
CA ARG A 363 -7.39 12.64 6.16
C ARG A 363 -7.83 13.08 4.77
N ILE A 364 -8.93 12.51 4.25
CA ILE A 364 -9.62 13.06 3.07
C ILE A 364 -10.66 14.03 3.62
N ALA A 365 -10.64 15.29 3.16
CA ALA A 365 -11.62 16.28 3.58
C ALA A 365 -13.02 15.70 3.41
N ASP A 366 -13.69 15.43 4.53
CA ASP A 366 -15.03 14.89 4.61
C ASP A 366 -15.95 15.81 3.81
N ILE A 367 -16.38 15.36 2.63
CA ILE A 367 -17.34 16.12 1.85
C ILE A 367 -18.67 15.92 2.51
N LYS A 368 -19.00 16.94 3.29
CA LYS A 368 -20.24 17.09 4.05
C LYS A 368 -20.46 15.88 4.94
N ASP A 369 -19.97 16.01 6.17
CA ASP A 369 -20.60 15.48 7.37
C ASP A 369 -21.99 14.86 7.05
N TYR A 370 -22.03 13.52 6.98
CA TYR A 370 -23.24 12.69 7.06
C TYR A 370 -24.10 12.32 5.82
N ASP A 371 -23.60 12.07 4.61
CA ASP A 371 -24.48 11.52 3.55
C ASP A 371 -24.63 9.98 3.57
N LEU A 372 -23.55 9.20 3.67
CA LEU A 372 -23.64 7.72 3.59
C LEU A 372 -23.66 6.97 4.91
N VAL A 373 -23.05 7.52 5.95
CA VAL A 373 -23.26 7.07 7.35
C VAL A 373 -24.72 7.30 7.77
N ASN A 374 -25.47 8.13 7.04
CA ASN A 374 -26.91 8.32 7.20
C ASN A 374 -27.75 7.52 6.20
N LEU A 375 -27.14 6.68 5.35
CA LEU A 375 -27.85 5.94 4.30
C LEU A 375 -28.78 6.87 3.49
N ARG A 376 -28.33 8.10 3.19
CA ARG A 376 -29.04 8.97 2.24
C ARG A 376 -29.01 8.32 0.86
N GLU A 377 -30.02 8.64 0.07
CA GLU A 377 -30.10 8.16 -1.30
C GLU A 377 -28.87 8.66 -2.06
N ILE A 378 -28.19 7.72 -2.74
CA ILE A 378 -27.09 8.05 -3.64
C ILE A 378 -27.74 8.63 -4.90
N GLN A 379 -27.92 9.95 -4.92
CA GLN A 379 -28.50 10.65 -6.06
C GLN A 379 -27.49 10.74 -7.21
N THR A 380 -26.21 10.83 -6.86
CA THR A 380 -25.08 10.83 -7.78
C THR A 380 -23.92 10.05 -7.16
N GLY A 381 -22.97 9.57 -7.97
CA GLY A 381 -21.73 8.97 -7.47
C GLY A 381 -20.87 9.92 -6.61
N GLU A 382 -21.32 11.17 -6.41
CA GLU A 382 -20.63 12.24 -5.68
C GLU A 382 -20.61 12.07 -4.16
N GLN A 383 -21.37 11.12 -3.63
CA GLN A 383 -21.63 11.00 -2.21
C GLN A 383 -20.78 9.93 -1.50
N VAL A 384 -19.98 9.14 -2.22
CA VAL A 384 -19.20 8.02 -1.65
C VAL A 384 -17.70 8.28 -1.59
N PRO A 385 -17.09 8.38 -0.38
CA PRO A 385 -15.65 8.51 -0.27
C PRO A 385 -14.99 7.17 -0.56
N LEU A 386 -13.90 7.19 -1.32
CA LEU A 386 -13.18 6.00 -1.74
C LEU A 386 -12.56 5.19 -0.59
N THR A 387 -12.09 5.88 0.46
CA THR A 387 -11.59 5.25 1.69
C THR A 387 -12.62 4.32 2.31
N ARG A 388 -13.92 4.60 2.14
CA ARG A 388 -15.01 3.72 2.57
C ARG A 388 -15.05 2.43 1.75
N ILE A 389 -14.85 2.48 0.44
CA ILE A 389 -14.83 1.26 -0.39
C ILE A 389 -13.73 0.32 0.09
N LYS A 390 -12.50 0.83 0.22
CA LYS A 390 -11.36 0.03 0.69
C LYS A 390 -11.53 -0.45 2.13
N TYR A 391 -12.07 0.39 3.02
CA TYR A 391 -12.42 0.02 4.39
C TYR A 391 -13.44 -1.14 4.43
N GLN A 392 -14.54 -1.04 3.68
CA GLN A 392 -15.59 -2.05 3.63
C GLN A 392 -15.09 -3.35 3.00
N GLN A 393 -14.29 -3.26 1.95
CA GLN A 393 -13.59 -4.42 1.36
C GLN A 393 -12.64 -5.08 2.37
N ARG A 394 -11.95 -4.30 3.22
CA ARG A 394 -11.08 -4.85 4.28
C ARG A 394 -11.88 -5.58 5.36
N GLN A 395 -13.02 -5.01 5.79
CA GLN A 395 -13.90 -5.67 6.76
C GLN A 395 -14.46 -6.98 6.20
N LEU A 396 -14.95 -6.96 4.96
CA LEU A 396 -15.43 -8.16 4.25
C LEU A 396 -14.36 -9.24 4.19
N ASN A 397 -13.15 -8.90 3.71
CA ASN A 397 -12.03 -9.84 3.63
C ASN A 397 -11.64 -10.44 4.99
N THR A 398 -11.65 -9.62 6.04
CA THR A 398 -11.32 -10.07 7.40
C THR A 398 -12.40 -11.01 7.93
N MET A 399 -13.67 -10.70 7.71
CA MET A 399 -14.80 -11.53 8.15
C MET A 399 -14.82 -12.89 7.44
N LEU A 400 -14.52 -12.92 6.14
CA LEU A 400 -14.41 -14.14 5.35
C LEU A 400 -13.25 -15.02 5.83
N ARG A 401 -12.03 -14.46 5.90
CA ARG A 401 -10.83 -15.22 6.30
C ARG A 401 -10.88 -15.73 7.74
N SER A 402 -11.60 -15.03 8.62
CA SER A 402 -11.83 -15.48 10.01
C SER A 402 -13.07 -16.36 10.17
N LEU A 403 -13.73 -16.74 9.07
CA LEU A 403 -14.86 -17.68 9.01
C LEU A 403 -16.06 -17.31 9.91
N GLN A 404 -16.35 -16.02 10.07
CA GLN A 404 -17.44 -15.56 10.95
C GLN A 404 -18.84 -15.96 10.46
N HIS A 405 -18.96 -16.31 9.17
CA HIS A 405 -20.18 -16.88 8.59
C HIS A 405 -20.43 -18.34 9.04
N GLN A 406 -19.39 -19.02 9.52
CA GLN A 406 -19.48 -20.38 10.08
C GLN A 406 -19.64 -20.36 11.60
N ALA A 407 -18.83 -19.55 12.29
CA ALA A 407 -18.92 -19.37 13.74
C ALA A 407 -18.39 -17.99 14.16
N LEU A 408 -19.18 -17.25 14.94
CA LEU A 408 -18.75 -15.98 15.52
C LEU A 408 -17.65 -16.25 16.55
N ASP A 409 -16.48 -15.69 16.28
CA ASP A 409 -15.31 -15.85 17.14
C ASP A 409 -14.43 -14.59 17.01
N PRO A 410 -14.54 -13.64 17.96
CA PRO A 410 -13.70 -12.45 17.97
C PRO A 410 -12.20 -12.77 18.03
N GLU A 411 -11.82 -13.92 18.60
CA GLU A 411 -10.43 -14.31 18.72
C GLU A 411 -9.86 -14.74 17.37
N LYS A 412 -10.65 -15.38 16.50
CA LYS A 412 -10.24 -15.63 15.11
C LYS A 412 -9.95 -14.35 14.33
N ILE A 413 -10.71 -13.28 14.57
CA ILE A 413 -10.42 -11.97 13.94
C ILE A 413 -9.09 -11.42 14.46
N ARG A 414 -8.87 -11.42 15.79
CA ARG A 414 -7.61 -10.96 16.38
C ARG A 414 -6.42 -11.75 15.87
N MET A 415 -6.47 -13.08 15.94
CA MET A 415 -5.42 -13.97 15.45
C MET A 415 -5.12 -13.72 13.96
N GLN A 416 -6.16 -13.59 13.12
CA GLN A 416 -5.98 -13.32 11.69
C GLN A 416 -5.31 -11.96 11.46
N THR A 417 -5.75 -10.92 12.18
CA THR A 417 -5.18 -9.57 12.06
C THR A 417 -3.74 -9.50 12.57
N GLU A 418 -3.45 -10.11 13.71
CA GLU A 418 -2.09 -10.20 14.25
C GLU A 418 -1.18 -10.99 13.30
N SER A 419 -1.66 -12.13 12.79
CA SER A 419 -0.93 -12.92 11.79
C SER A 419 -0.69 -12.13 10.50
N ASN A 420 -1.67 -11.36 10.02
CA ASN A 420 -1.51 -10.51 8.83
C ASN A 420 -0.49 -9.39 9.06
N ARG A 421 -0.51 -8.76 10.24
CA ARG A 421 0.47 -7.73 10.62
C ARG A 421 1.87 -8.34 10.70
N ASP A 422 2.02 -9.47 11.36
CA ASP A 422 3.29 -10.18 11.49
C ASP A 422 3.84 -10.62 10.11
N LEU A 423 2.97 -11.15 9.24
CA LEU A 423 3.28 -11.47 7.85
C LEU A 423 3.84 -10.27 7.09
N ARG A 424 3.18 -9.10 7.19
CA ARG A 424 3.65 -7.86 6.57
C ARG A 424 4.98 -7.41 7.15
N ASN A 425 5.16 -7.48 8.46
CA ASN A 425 6.41 -7.12 9.13
C ASN A 425 7.57 -7.98 8.63
N HIS A 426 7.39 -9.30 8.56
CA HIS A 426 8.40 -10.22 8.03
C HIS A 426 8.70 -10.00 6.55
N ARG A 427 7.69 -9.74 5.72
CA ARG A 427 7.88 -9.36 4.31
C ARG A 427 8.64 -8.04 4.17
N MET A 428 8.28 -7.04 4.97
CA MET A 428 8.98 -5.76 4.96
C MET A 428 10.43 -5.89 5.45
N GLN A 429 10.66 -6.71 6.48
CA GLN A 429 12.00 -7.05 6.95
C GLN A 429 12.82 -7.73 5.86
N PHE A 430 12.24 -8.72 5.15
CA PHE A 430 12.89 -9.35 4.00
C PHE A 430 13.31 -8.31 2.95
N ILE A 431 12.39 -7.43 2.53
CA ILE A 431 12.71 -6.40 1.53
C ILE A 431 13.80 -5.45 2.04
N ARG A 432 13.66 -4.93 3.26
CA ARG A 432 14.60 -3.95 3.83
C ARG A 432 15.98 -4.53 4.07
N SER A 433 16.07 -5.71 4.69
CA SER A 433 17.36 -6.32 5.04
C SER A 433 18.16 -6.80 3.83
N ASN A 434 17.51 -7.02 2.68
CA ASN A 434 18.20 -7.52 1.49
C ASN A 434 18.39 -6.50 0.39
N PHE A 435 17.61 -5.41 0.37
CA PHE A 435 17.58 -4.47 -0.75
C PHE A 435 17.84 -3.02 -0.35
N LYS A 436 17.88 -2.72 0.96
CA LYS A 436 18.38 -1.42 1.42
C LYS A 436 19.90 -1.41 1.22
N ASN A 437 20.39 -0.35 0.56
CA ASN A 437 21.81 -0.15 0.25
C ASN A 437 22.45 -1.16 -0.70
N THR A 438 21.66 -1.98 -1.41
CA THR A 438 22.22 -2.83 -2.46
C THR A 438 22.61 -2.02 -3.68
N THR A 439 23.72 -2.40 -4.28
CA THR A 439 24.29 -1.70 -5.44
C THR A 439 23.60 -2.07 -6.76
N LEU A 440 23.84 -1.28 -7.81
CA LEU A 440 23.31 -1.53 -9.16
C LEU A 440 23.72 -2.91 -9.69
N SER A 441 24.98 -3.31 -9.46
CA SER A 441 25.48 -4.64 -9.82
C SER A 441 24.71 -5.77 -9.11
N GLN A 442 24.41 -5.61 -7.82
CA GLN A 442 23.60 -6.57 -7.05
C GLN A 442 22.17 -6.63 -7.55
N TRP A 443 21.54 -5.48 -7.84
CA TRP A 443 20.21 -5.45 -8.45
C TRP A 443 20.16 -6.16 -9.80
N LYS A 444 21.14 -5.92 -10.67
CA LYS A 444 21.25 -6.59 -11.98
C LYS A 444 21.40 -8.11 -11.84
N ALA A 445 22.21 -8.55 -10.87
CA ALA A 445 22.35 -9.97 -10.54
C ALA A 445 21.03 -10.57 -10.05
N LEU A 446 20.27 -9.84 -9.22
CA LEU A 446 18.95 -10.26 -8.76
C LEU A 446 17.94 -10.35 -9.90
N THR A 447 17.89 -9.36 -10.80
CA THR A 447 17.01 -9.39 -11.99
C THR A 447 17.25 -10.62 -12.84
N THR A 448 18.51 -11.01 -13.01
CA THR A 448 18.90 -12.17 -13.82
C THR A 448 18.69 -13.49 -13.06
N GLY A 449 18.98 -13.49 -11.76
CA GLY A 449 18.95 -14.66 -10.89
C GLY A 449 17.60 -14.97 -10.28
N VAL A 450 16.62 -14.04 -10.27
CA VAL A 450 15.32 -14.22 -9.63
C VAL A 450 14.60 -15.45 -10.17
N PHE A 451 14.77 -15.75 -11.44
CA PHE A 451 14.23 -16.94 -12.08
C PHE A 451 14.75 -18.25 -11.47
N LYS A 452 16.00 -18.29 -10.99
CA LYS A 452 16.53 -19.46 -10.25
C LYS A 452 15.82 -19.66 -8.91
N ILE A 453 15.15 -18.63 -8.41
CA ILE A 453 14.31 -18.70 -7.21
C ILE A 453 12.88 -19.07 -7.58
N VAL A 454 12.30 -18.43 -8.61
CA VAL A 454 10.89 -18.59 -9.02
C VAL A 454 10.63 -19.95 -9.68
N PHE A 455 11.47 -20.37 -10.65
CA PHE A 455 11.17 -21.54 -11.48
C PHE A 455 11.08 -22.87 -10.72
N PRO A 456 11.95 -23.17 -9.73
CA PRO A 456 11.79 -24.37 -8.92
C PRO A 456 10.45 -24.44 -8.19
N GLN A 457 9.78 -23.30 -7.97
CA GLN A 457 8.49 -23.21 -7.28
C GLN A 457 7.31 -23.31 -8.25
N LEU A 458 7.44 -22.73 -9.45
CA LEU A 458 6.40 -22.80 -10.49
C LEU A 458 6.37 -24.15 -11.23
N SER A 459 7.46 -24.91 -11.22
CA SER A 459 7.55 -26.23 -11.87
C SER A 459 6.98 -27.39 -11.04
N GLY A 460 6.43 -27.09 -9.86
CA GLY A 460 5.64 -28.03 -9.06
C GLY A 460 4.15 -28.10 -9.43
N PHE A 461 3.72 -27.35 -10.45
CA PHE A 461 2.36 -27.38 -11.01
C PHE A 461 2.28 -28.23 -12.28
#